data_AF-A0A945DVI5-F1
#
_entry.id   AF-A0A945DVI5-F1
#
_cell.length_a   1.000
_cell.length_b   1.000
_cell.length_c   1.000
_cell.angle_alpha   90.00
_cell.angle_beta   90.00
_cell.angle_gamma   90.00
#
_symmetry.space_group_name_H-M   'P 1'
#
loop_
_entity.id
_entity.type
_entity.pdbx_description
1 polymer ?
#
loop_
_entity_poly.entity_id
_entity_poly.type
_entity_poly.pdbx_seq_one_letter_code
_entity_poly.pdbx_strand_id
1 'polypeptide(L)' 'VAKAGGQVVEAVFFIELGFLDGRAKMGDAPVRSLVRY' A
#
# COMPACT_ATOMS: atom_id res chain seq x y z
N VAL A 1 -10.35 -3.80 8.75
CA VAL A 1 -10.79 -4.94 7.91
C VAL A 1 -10.19 -6.27 8.37
N ALA A 2 -8.86 -6.43 8.46
CA ALA A 2 -8.22 -7.68 8.95
C ALA A 2 -8.75 -8.15 10.32
N LYS A 3 -8.81 -7.24 11.31
CA LYS A 3 -9.38 -7.52 12.64
C LYS A 3 -10.89 -7.83 12.62
N ALA A 4 -11.59 -7.52 11.53
CA ALA A 4 -13.01 -7.79 11.33
C ALA A 4 -13.25 -9.00 10.40
N GLY A 5 -12.21 -9.80 10.12
CA GLY A 5 -12.29 -10.97 9.23
C GLY A 5 -12.16 -10.68 7.74
N GLY A 6 -11.95 -9.42 7.35
CA GLY A 6 -11.77 -9.03 5.95
C GLY A 6 -10.32 -9.17 5.49
N GLN A 7 -10.12 -9.69 4.27
CA GLN A 7 -8.81 -9.78 3.64
C GLN A 7 -8.44 -8.48 2.92
N VAL A 8 -7.21 -8.00 3.11
CA VAL A 8 -6.65 -6.91 2.30
C VAL A 8 -6.09 -7.54 1.02
N VAL A 9 -6.59 -7.10 -0.14
CA VAL A 9 -6.18 -7.62 -1.45
C VAL A 9 -5.24 -6.68 -2.20
N GLU A 10 -5.33 -5.37 -1.97
CA GLU A 10 -4.48 -4.34 -2.56
C GLU A 10 -4.60 -3.03 -1.77
N ALA A 11 -3.55 -2.21 -1.76
CA ALA A 11 -3.57 -0.81 -1.34
C ALA A 11 -3.23 0.09 -2.54
N VAL A 12 -4.14 1.02 -2.88
CA VAL A 12 -3.98 1.92 -4.02
C VAL A 12 -3.86 3.36 -3.54
N PHE A 13 -2.80 4.05 -3.97
CA PHE A 13 -2.54 5.45 -3.65
C PHE A 13 -2.58 6.32 -4.91
N PHE A 14 -3.01 7.57 -4.76
CA PHE A 14 -2.89 8.53 -5.86
C PHE A 14 -1.43 8.99 -6.04
N ILE A 15 -0.72 9.27 -4.94
CA ILE A 15 0.67 9.71 -4.92
C ILE A 15 1.49 8.81 -3.98
N GLU A 16 2.67 8.39 -4.42
CA GLU A 16 3.67 7.70 -3.61
C GLU A 16 5.00 8.49 -3.59
N LEU A 17 5.57 8.67 -2.40
CA LEU A 17 6.90 9.25 -2.22
C LEU A 17 7.92 8.11 -2.10
N GLY A 18 8.59 7.78 -3.21
CA GLY A 18 9.49 6.64 -3.33
C GLY A 18 10.69 6.69 -2.40
N PHE A 19 11.19 7.88 -2.10
CA PHE A 19 12.35 8.06 -1.19
C PHE A 19 12.06 7.70 0.27
N LEU A 20 10.78 7.57 0.66
CA LEU A 20 10.39 7.18 2.02
C LEU A 20 10.33 5.65 2.21
N ASP A 21 10.44 4.87 1.13
CA ASP A 21 10.30 3.41 1.16
C ASP A 21 9.03 2.93 1.91
N GLY A 22 7.91 3.64 1.72
CA GLY A 22 6.67 3.35 2.45
C GLY A 22 6.13 1.94 2.20
N ARG A 23 6.41 1.36 1.02
CA ARG A 23 5.99 -0.01 0.67
C ARG A 23 6.58 -1.05 1.63
N ALA A 24 7.78 -0.86 2.15
CA ALA A 24 8.39 -1.77 3.13
C ALA A 24 7.59 -1.86 4.45
N LYS A 25 6.67 -0.92 4.71
CA LYS A 25 5.78 -0.93 5.88
C LYS A 25 4.40 -1.53 5.62
N MET A 26 4.09 -1.86 4.36
CA MET A 26 2.76 -2.34 3.96
C MET A 26 2.57 -3.85 4.14
N GLY A 27 3.61 -4.57 4.59
CA GLY A 27 3.59 -6.02 4.71
C GLY A 27 3.46 -6.68 3.34
N ASP A 28 2.69 -7.76 3.25
CA ASP A 28 2.50 -8.54 2.02
C ASP A 28 1.40 -7.97 1.10
N ALA A 29 0.77 -6.85 1.48
CA ALA A 29 -0.29 -6.26 0.69
C ALA A 29 0.28 -5.68 -0.63
N PRO A 30 -0.25 -6.07 -1.81
CA PRO A 30 0.13 -5.45 -3.07
C PRO A 30 -0.11 -3.94 -3.03
N VAL A 31 0.86 -3.15 -3.51
CA VAL A 31 0.76 -1.67 -3.54
C VAL A 31 0.83 -1.16 -4.97
N ARG A 32 -0.16 -0.33 -5.33
CA ARG A 32 -0.20 0.41 -6.59
C ARG A 32 -0.29 1.90 -6.33
N SER A 33 0.41 2.70 -7.12
CA SER A 33 0.32 4.16 -7.09
C SER A 33 0.09 4.70 -8.49
N LEU A 34 -0.68 5.79 -8.60
CA LEU A 34 -0.92 6.45 -9.89
C LEU A 34 0.25 7.36 -10.28
N VAL A 35 0.79 8.11 -9.33
CA VAL A 35 1.96 8.97 -9.51
C VAL A 35 2.99 8.63 -8.44
N ARG A 36 4.27 8.52 -8.84
CA ARG A 36 5.39 8.26 -7.92
C ARG A 36 6.45 9.34 -8.09
N TYR A 37 6.87 9.93 -6.97
CA TYR A 37 7.94 10.92 -6.86
C TYR A 37 9.16 10.32 -6.15
#